data_AF-A0A1G6UJG3-F1
#
_entry.id   AF-A0A1G6UJG3-F1
#
_cell.length_a   1.000
_cell.length_b   1.000
_cell.length_c   1.000
_cell.angle_alpha   90.00
_cell.angle_beta   90.00
_cell.angle_gamma   90.00
#
_symmetry.space_group_name_H-M   'P 1'
#
loop_
_entity.id
_entity.type
_entity.pdbx_description
1 polymer ?
#
loop_
_entity_poly.entity_id
_entity_poly.type
_entity_poly.pdbx_seq_one_letter_code
_entity_poly.pdbx_strand_id
1 'polypeptide(L)'
;MINGVGPSVPTRIGQAKDGGKVGAAAATSTVSAPTEESQPASLVTALAEAGPPIDAQKIAAIRSAIGQGRYPIDAKAIAARMIALDLPGSRG
;
A
#
# COMPACT_ATOMS: atom_id res chain seq x y z
N MET A 1 28.02 -1.29 -37.36
CA MET A 1 27.42 -0.02 -37.80
C MET A 1 25.92 -0.23 -37.88
N ILE A 2 25.14 0.50 -37.09
CA ILE A 2 23.68 0.52 -37.24
C ILE A 2 23.23 1.97 -37.07
N ASN A 3 22.75 2.56 -38.17
CA ASN A 3 22.09 3.86 -38.15
C ASN A 3 20.60 3.60 -37.99
N GLY A 4 20.04 3.95 -36.83
CA GLY A 4 18.59 4.00 -36.65
C GLY A 4 18.02 5.25 -37.32
N VAL A 5 17.15 5.06 -38.31
CA VAL A 5 16.42 6.14 -38.99
C VAL A 5 14.91 5.90 -38.89
N GLY A 6 14.21 6.88 -38.31
CA GLY A 6 12.80 7.18 -38.53
C GLY A 6 11.87 7.03 -37.31
N PRO A 7 10.72 7.73 -37.25
CA PRO A 7 10.31 8.97 -37.92
C PRO A 7 10.12 10.14 -36.91
N SER A 8 10.77 11.26 -37.18
CA SER A 8 10.45 12.57 -36.60
C SER A 8 9.37 13.22 -37.46
N VAL A 9 8.18 13.47 -36.89
CA VAL A 9 7.15 14.37 -37.45
C VAL A 9 6.22 14.86 -36.32
N PRO A 10 5.51 15.99 -36.46
CA PRO A 10 5.74 17.17 -35.62
C PRO A 10 4.50 17.62 -34.84
N THR A 11 4.73 18.59 -33.96
CA THR A 11 3.78 19.55 -33.37
C THR A 11 2.43 19.70 -34.09
N ARG A 12 1.33 19.65 -33.32
CA ARG A 12 0.11 20.39 -33.69
C ARG A 12 -0.20 21.45 -32.63
N ILE A 13 0.28 22.66 -32.92
CA ILE A 13 -0.28 23.92 -32.43
C ILE A 13 -1.61 24.12 -33.15
N GLY A 14 -2.66 24.49 -32.41
CA GLY A 14 -3.95 24.92 -32.94
C GLY A 14 -5.03 24.64 -31.90
N GLN A 15 -5.53 25.66 -31.18
CA GLN A 15 -6.64 26.49 -31.65
C GLN A 15 -7.87 25.61 -31.96
N ALA A 16 -9.06 25.79 -31.42
CA ALA A 16 -9.67 26.81 -30.58
C ALA A 16 -11.06 26.23 -30.23
N LYS A 17 -11.74 26.75 -29.21
CA LYS A 17 -12.96 27.55 -29.39
C LYS A 17 -13.72 27.69 -28.07
N ASP A 18 -13.81 28.95 -27.67
CA ASP A 18 -14.67 29.53 -26.65
C ASP A 18 -16.12 29.06 -26.71
N GLY A 19 -16.77 29.04 -25.55
CA GLY A 19 -18.21 29.22 -25.48
C GLY A 19 -18.83 28.80 -24.16
N GLY A 20 -19.22 29.77 -23.33
CA GLY A 20 -20.27 29.59 -22.34
C GLY A 20 -19.84 29.84 -20.91
N LYS A 21 -19.98 31.08 -20.47
CA LYS A 21 -19.98 31.42 -19.04
C LYS A 21 -21.21 30.76 -18.40
N VAL A 22 -20.99 29.86 -17.45
CA VAL A 22 -22.01 29.38 -16.54
C VAL A 22 -21.59 29.68 -15.10
N GLY A 23 -22.52 30.36 -14.42
CA GLY A 23 -22.65 30.69 -12.99
C GLY A 23 -21.51 30.37 -12.02
N ALA A 24 -21.11 31.39 -11.28
CA ALA A 24 -20.34 31.27 -10.06
C ALA A 24 -21.11 30.43 -9.00
N ALA A 25 -20.52 29.30 -8.63
CA ALA A 25 -20.73 28.64 -7.35
C ALA A 25 -19.35 28.38 -6.76
N ALA A 26 -19.14 28.82 -5.52
CA ALA A 26 -17.89 28.69 -4.80
C ALA A 26 -17.49 27.21 -4.65
N ALA A 27 -16.33 26.86 -5.20
CA ALA A 27 -15.57 25.70 -4.80
C ALA A 27 -14.10 26.08 -4.91
N THR A 28 -13.51 26.47 -3.78
CA THR A 28 -12.06 26.65 -3.67
C THR A 28 -11.42 25.29 -3.87
N SER A 29 -10.88 25.11 -5.07
CA SER A 29 -9.71 24.32 -5.42
C SER A 29 -9.56 22.98 -4.69
N THR A 30 -10.20 21.95 -5.25
CA THR A 30 -9.60 20.62 -5.21
C THR A 30 -8.20 20.74 -5.79
N VAL A 31 -7.18 20.63 -4.93
CA VAL A 31 -5.84 20.30 -5.38
C VAL A 31 -5.98 18.96 -6.08
N SER A 32 -6.01 18.97 -7.41
CA SER A 32 -5.71 17.79 -8.20
C SER A 32 -4.29 17.40 -7.80
N ALA A 33 -4.19 16.43 -6.90
CA ALA A 33 -2.97 15.67 -6.74
C ALA A 33 -2.55 15.21 -8.14
N PRO A 34 -1.24 15.18 -8.45
CA PRO A 34 -0.79 14.63 -9.71
C PRO A 34 -1.44 13.26 -9.85
N THR A 35 -2.11 13.04 -10.99
CA THR A 35 -2.46 11.70 -11.42
C THR A 35 -1.13 10.95 -11.45
N GLU A 36 -0.85 10.19 -10.40
CA GLU A 36 0.22 9.21 -10.44
C GLU A 36 -0.23 8.25 -11.54
N GLU A 37 0.37 8.42 -12.71
CA GLU A 37 0.38 7.44 -13.78
C GLU A 37 0.57 6.10 -13.08
N SER A 38 -0.45 5.25 -13.09
CA SER A 38 -0.46 3.97 -12.40
C SER A 38 0.63 3.11 -13.03
N GLN A 39 1.86 3.29 -12.58
CA GLN A 39 2.96 2.39 -12.88
C GLN A 39 2.47 0.99 -12.48
N PRO A 40 2.52 -0.01 -13.35
CA PRO A 40 2.09 -1.35 -12.99
C PRO A 40 2.91 -1.73 -11.75
N ALA A 41 2.23 -1.93 -10.62
CA ALA A 41 2.87 -2.32 -9.38
C ALA A 41 3.73 -3.54 -9.69
N SER A 42 5.05 -3.40 -9.48
CA SER A 42 5.96 -4.51 -9.66
C SER A 42 5.43 -5.69 -8.86
N LEU A 43 5.52 -6.91 -9.40
CA LEU A 43 5.05 -8.12 -8.72
C LEU A 43 5.60 -8.25 -7.30
N VAL A 44 6.81 -7.71 -7.06
CA VAL A 44 7.44 -7.63 -5.74
C VAL A 44 6.64 -6.74 -4.78
N THR A 45 6.16 -5.58 -5.24
CA THR A 45 5.33 -4.66 -4.47
C THR A 45 3.98 -5.30 -4.12
N ALA A 46 3.33 -5.94 -5.10
CA ALA A 46 2.04 -6.60 -4.89
C ALA A 46 2.14 -7.77 -3.89
N LEU A 47 3.25 -8.52 -3.91
CA LEU A 47 3.48 -9.63 -2.97
C LEU A 47 3.85 -9.12 -1.56
N ALA A 48 4.59 -8.02 -1.48
CA ALA A 48 4.89 -7.35 -0.21
C ALA A 48 3.62 -6.81 0.46
N GLU A 49 2.68 -6.26 -0.32
CA GLU A 49 1.37 -5.81 0.16
C GLU A 49 0.46 -6.97 0.59
N ALA A 50 0.46 -8.08 -0.16
CA ALA A 50 -0.33 -9.27 0.19
C ALA A 50 0.14 -9.92 1.51
N GLY A 51 1.44 -9.82 1.81
CA GLY A 51 2.04 -10.32 3.03
C GLY A 51 2.06 -11.85 3.14
N PRO A 52 2.58 -12.39 4.26
CA PRO A 52 2.58 -13.83 4.51
C PRO A 52 1.15 -14.38 4.64
N PRO A 53 0.89 -15.62 4.22
CA PRO A 53 -0.41 -16.24 4.41
C PRO A 53 -0.73 -16.35 5.90
N ILE A 54 -1.87 -15.78 6.31
CA ILE A 54 -2.38 -15.85 7.69
C ILE A 54 -3.54 -16.85 7.81
N ASP A 55 -3.61 -17.53 8.95
CA ASP A 55 -4.74 -18.38 9.30
C ASP A 55 -5.84 -17.56 10.01
N ALA A 56 -6.81 -17.08 9.25
CA ALA A 56 -7.91 -16.28 9.77
C ALA A 56 -8.77 -17.03 10.81
N GLN A 57 -8.91 -18.36 10.68
CA GLN A 57 -9.71 -19.17 11.60
C GLN A 57 -9.04 -19.27 12.96
N LYS A 58 -7.73 -19.52 12.97
CA LYS A 58 -6.95 -19.54 14.20
C LYS A 58 -7.01 -18.20 14.93
N ILE A 59 -6.91 -17.08 14.21
CA ILE A 59 -6.97 -15.76 14.83
C ILE A 59 -8.38 -15.50 15.40
N ALA A 60 -9.45 -15.86 14.69
CA ALA A 60 -10.82 -15.73 15.19
C ALA A 60 -11.05 -16.55 16.47
N ALA A 61 -10.56 -17.79 16.52
CA ALA A 61 -10.65 -18.65 17.70
C ALA A 61 -9.91 -18.05 18.91
N ILE A 62 -8.69 -17.55 18.70
CA ILE A 62 -7.90 -16.90 19.76
C ILE A 62 -8.61 -15.64 20.27
N ARG A 63 -9.10 -14.77 19.36
CA ARG A 63 -9.85 -13.56 19.74
C ARG A 63 -11.08 -13.90 20.60
N SER A 64 -11.83 -14.94 20.22
CA SER A 64 -12.98 -15.40 21.00
C SER A 64 -12.58 -15.89 22.39
N ALA A 65 -11.50 -16.69 22.49
CA ALA A 65 -11.00 -17.19 23.78
C ALA A 65 -10.55 -16.05 24.71
N ILE A 66 -9.93 -14.99 24.16
CA ILE A 66 -9.54 -13.79 24.91
C ILE A 66 -10.79 -13.05 25.41
N GLY A 67 -11.77 -12.80 24.53
CA GLY A 67 -13.02 -12.12 24.90
C GLY A 67 -13.83 -12.86 25.97
N GLN A 68 -13.74 -14.19 26.00
CA GLN A 68 -14.37 -15.03 27.02
C GLN A 68 -13.55 -15.18 28.30
N GLY A 69 -12.35 -14.60 28.38
CA GLY A 69 -11.44 -14.76 29.53
C GLY A 69 -10.88 -16.18 29.71
N ARG A 70 -10.94 -17.02 28.67
CA ARG A 70 -10.51 -18.43 28.70
C ARG A 70 -9.14 -18.66 28.09
N TYR A 71 -8.52 -17.63 27.52
CA TYR A 71 -7.19 -17.74 26.95
C TYR A 71 -6.17 -17.97 28.06
N PRO A 72 -5.38 -19.07 28.02
CA PRO A 72 -4.49 -19.42 29.11
C PRO A 72 -3.32 -18.44 29.21
N ILE A 73 -3.03 -17.98 30.44
CA ILE A 73 -1.87 -17.14 30.74
C ILE A 73 -0.83 -18.03 31.44
N ASP A 74 0.25 -18.32 30.74
CA ASP A 74 1.41 -19.01 31.31
C ASP A 74 2.49 -17.99 31.66
N ALA A 75 2.61 -17.67 32.95
CA ALA A 75 3.61 -16.74 33.46
C ALA A 75 5.05 -17.19 33.17
N LYS A 76 5.32 -18.50 33.17
CA LYS A 76 6.65 -19.06 32.89
C LYS A 76 7.01 -18.85 31.42
N ALA A 77 6.07 -19.12 30.51
CA ALA A 77 6.27 -18.88 29.08
C ALA A 77 6.51 -17.39 28.78
N ILE A 78 5.77 -16.51 29.45
CA ILE A 78 5.95 -15.05 29.32
C ILE A 78 7.35 -14.64 29.79
N ALA A 79 7.75 -15.05 30.99
CA ALA A 79 9.07 -14.73 31.54
C ALA A 79 10.21 -15.24 30.63
N ALA A 80 10.10 -16.47 30.14
CA ALA A 80 11.06 -17.03 29.20
C ALA A 80 11.17 -16.21 27.91
N ARG A 81 10.03 -15.71 27.38
CA ARG A 81 10.02 -14.88 26.18
C ARG A 81 10.60 -13.49 26.43
N MET A 82 10.37 -12.90 27.60
CA MET A 82 10.98 -11.63 28.00
C MET A 82 12.50 -11.73 28.02
N ILE A 83 13.05 -12.76 28.68
CA ILE A 83 14.49 -13.00 28.74
C ILE A 83 15.07 -13.22 27.34
N ALA A 84 14.39 -14.01 26.49
CA ALA A 84 14.86 -14.29 25.13
C ALA A 84 14.93 -13.04 24.24
N LEU A 85 14.05 -12.06 24.46
CA LEU A 85 14.04 -10.79 23.73
C LEU A 85 15.02 -9.77 24.29
N ASP A 86 15.26 -9.78 25.59
CA ASP A 86 16.19 -8.87 26.28
C ASP A 86 17.67 -9.18 25.95
N LEU A 87 17.98 -10.45 25.66
CA LEU A 87 19.34 -10.85 25.30
C LEU A 87 19.66 -10.49 23.83
N PRO A 88 20.67 -9.63 23.55
CA PRO A 88 21.05 -9.31 22.19
C PRO A 88 21.64 -10.55 21.51
N GLY A 89 20.89 -11.12 20.54
CA GLY A 89 21.41 -12.17 19.65
C GLY A 89 20.73 -13.53 19.70
N SER A 90 19.59 -13.74 20.38
CA SER A 90 18.92 -15.06 20.36
C SER A 90 18.14 -15.41 19.08
N ARG A 91 18.38 -14.69 17.96
CA ARG A 91 18.00 -15.14 16.62
C ARG A 91 19.15 -15.95 16.02
N GLY A 92 19.20 -17.24 16.39
CA GLY A 92 19.95 -18.27 15.65
C GLY A 92 19.07 -18.89 14.59
#